data_AF-A0A1B0GLV0-F1
#
_entry.id   AF-A0A1B0GLV0-F1
#
_cell.length_a   1.000
_cell.length_b   1.000
_cell.length_c   1.000
_cell.angle_alpha   90.00
_cell.angle_beta   90.00
_cell.angle_gamma   90.00
#
_symmetry.space_group_name_H-M   'P 1'
#
loop_
_entity.id
_entity.type
_entity.pdbx_description
1 polymer ?
#
loop_
_entity_poly.entity_id
_entity_poly.type
_entity_poly.pdbx_seq_one_letter_code
_entity_poly.pdbx_strand_id
1 'polypeptide(L)'
;MNKNKEIIVLDHKRSNAINIAMTKLPPPRAIKAAILKMDATVVTREGIDKLLNMLPTEEERGKIQEAQMINPELPLGNAEQFLLTLSSISELAARLKLWAFKLDFEISEKEIAEPLMDLKQGLELLKANKTFKCILSTLLEVGIFLNGQPVKGFQIEYLAKVPEVKDTVHKHSLLHHLCHMVMEASPDTTDLYSEIGPITRASKADFAELAHSIVHLEQECKASWDRLKLISKHDCPPHLKQKLVDFLADCAERIIILDIVHRRVINRYRKFLMWLGIPQHRVAESKPNDFCRIVSEFALEYRTTRERVQQQIEKKANHRERNKTRGKMIID
;
A
#
# COMPACT_ATOMS: atom_id res chain seq x y z
N MET A 1 6.89 -4.37 -59.68
CA MET A 1 6.08 -3.13 -59.64
C MET A 1 5.74 -2.84 -58.19
N ASN A 2 6.07 -1.61 -57.76
CA ASN A 2 5.80 -0.92 -56.49
C ASN A 2 6.00 -1.67 -55.16
N LYS A 3 7.27 -1.76 -54.71
CA LYS A 3 7.52 -1.50 -53.28
C LYS A 3 7.29 0.00 -53.11
N ASN A 4 6.18 0.39 -52.48
CA ASN A 4 5.95 1.79 -52.11
C ASN A 4 7.22 2.31 -51.42
N LYS A 5 7.88 3.29 -52.05
CA LYS A 5 9.05 3.95 -51.45
C LYS A 5 8.51 4.83 -50.33
N GLU A 6 8.47 4.31 -49.12
CA GLU A 6 8.17 5.10 -47.92
C GLU A 6 9.46 5.78 -47.42
N ILE A 7 9.31 6.96 -46.85
CA ILE A 7 10.40 7.67 -46.18
C ILE A 7 10.58 7.04 -44.80
N ILE A 8 11.73 6.40 -44.60
CA ILE A 8 12.14 5.80 -43.33
C ILE A 8 13.45 6.47 -42.93
N VAL A 9 13.44 7.14 -41.78
CA VAL A 9 14.59 7.93 -41.28
C VAL A 9 15.03 7.46 -39.90
N LEU A 10 14.11 6.83 -39.17
CA LEU A 10 14.41 6.24 -37.87
C LEU A 10 15.25 4.97 -38.05
N ASP A 11 16.10 4.68 -37.06
CA ASP A 11 16.79 3.41 -37.04
C ASP A 11 15.81 2.24 -36.87
N HIS A 12 16.21 1.06 -37.32
CA HIS A 12 15.35 -0.12 -37.33
C HIS A 12 14.86 -0.52 -35.93
N LYS A 13 15.67 -0.33 -34.88
CA LYS A 13 15.29 -0.69 -33.50
C LYS A 13 14.24 0.27 -32.96
N ARG A 14 14.43 1.58 -33.16
CA ARG A 14 13.52 2.65 -32.75
C ARG A 14 12.19 2.55 -33.50
N SER A 15 12.24 2.36 -34.83
CA SER A 15 11.05 2.17 -35.66
C SER A 15 10.23 0.95 -35.23
N ASN A 16 10.88 -0.20 -34.98
CA ASN A 16 10.19 -1.39 -34.49
C ASN A 16 9.57 -1.20 -33.10
N ALA A 17 10.28 -0.55 -32.18
CA ALA A 17 9.75 -0.27 -30.84
C ALA A 17 8.47 0.58 -30.90
N ILE A 18 8.47 1.63 -31.74
CA ILE A 18 7.30 2.50 -31.94
C ILE A 18 6.15 1.72 -32.58
N ASN A 19 6.41 0.98 -33.65
CA ASN A 19 5.38 0.18 -34.33
C ASN A 19 4.73 -0.86 -33.39
N ILE A 20 5.53 -1.53 -32.55
CA ILE A 20 5.02 -2.47 -31.54
C ILE A 20 4.13 -1.73 -30.53
N ALA A 21 4.56 -0.58 -30.02
CA ALA A 21 3.78 0.16 -29.05
C ALA A 21 2.46 0.70 -29.62
N MET A 22 2.47 1.12 -30.90
CA MET A 22 1.26 1.55 -31.63
C MET A 22 0.18 0.47 -31.69
N THR A 23 0.54 -0.81 -31.73
CA THR A 23 -0.46 -1.91 -31.72
C THR A 23 -1.33 -1.94 -30.47
N LYS A 24 -0.83 -1.35 -29.36
CA LYS A 24 -1.53 -1.28 -28.07
C LYS A 24 -2.09 0.11 -27.77
N LEU A 25 -2.04 1.02 -28.74
CA LEU A 25 -2.53 2.38 -28.62
C LEU A 25 -3.68 2.65 -29.59
N PRO A 26 -4.57 3.60 -29.29
CA PRO A 26 -5.60 4.03 -30.23
C PRO A 26 -5.00 4.60 -31.53
N PRO A 27 -5.84 4.86 -32.55
CA PRO A 27 -5.38 5.53 -33.77
C PRO A 27 -4.70 6.89 -33.47
N PRO A 28 -3.62 7.27 -34.18
CA PRO A 28 -2.85 8.50 -33.90
C PRO A 28 -3.68 9.79 -33.83
N ARG A 29 -4.71 9.91 -34.68
CA ARG A 29 -5.65 11.05 -34.66
C ARG A 29 -6.47 11.10 -33.38
N ALA A 30 -6.91 9.95 -32.88
CA ALA A 30 -7.65 9.84 -31.62
C ALA A 30 -6.74 10.16 -30.42
N ILE A 31 -5.47 9.73 -30.46
CA ILE A 31 -4.48 10.04 -29.42
C ILE A 31 -4.28 11.54 -29.26
N LYS A 32 -4.08 12.27 -30.36
CA LYS A 32 -3.90 13.74 -30.30
C LYS A 32 -5.09 14.41 -29.62
N ALA A 33 -6.32 14.09 -30.06
CA ALA A 33 -7.53 14.66 -29.47
C ALA A 33 -7.68 14.28 -27.99
N ALA A 34 -7.37 13.03 -27.64
CA ALA A 34 -7.43 12.54 -26.26
C ALA A 34 -6.43 13.25 -25.35
N ILE A 35 -5.19 13.48 -25.79
CA ILE A 35 -4.17 14.20 -25.01
C ILE A 35 -4.58 15.66 -24.79
N LEU A 36 -5.09 16.34 -25.82
CA LEU A 36 -5.52 17.74 -25.71
C LEU A 36 -6.71 17.90 -24.75
N LYS A 37 -7.56 16.88 -24.63
CA LYS A 37 -8.73 16.87 -23.75
C LYS A 37 -8.53 16.12 -22.42
N MET A 38 -7.41 15.43 -22.24
CA MET A 38 -7.16 14.47 -21.16
C MET A 38 -8.27 13.41 -21.01
N ASP A 39 -8.67 12.80 -22.13
CA ASP A 39 -9.79 11.85 -22.19
C ASP A 39 -9.36 10.41 -21.87
N ALA A 40 -9.64 9.98 -20.65
CA ALA A 40 -9.27 8.67 -20.12
C ALA A 40 -10.05 7.50 -20.73
N THR A 41 -11.13 7.77 -21.49
CA THR A 41 -11.89 6.73 -22.21
C THR A 41 -11.16 6.26 -23.47
N VAL A 42 -10.25 7.09 -24.00
CA VAL A 42 -9.50 6.80 -25.23
C VAL A 42 -8.08 6.35 -24.91
N VAL A 43 -7.36 7.09 -24.07
CA VAL A 43 -5.99 6.72 -23.67
C VAL A 43 -5.97 6.40 -22.18
N THR A 44 -5.64 5.14 -21.87
CA THR A 44 -5.54 4.65 -20.51
C THR A 44 -4.26 5.12 -19.83
N ARG A 45 -4.16 4.94 -18.50
CA ARG A 45 -2.95 5.25 -17.74
C ARG A 45 -1.69 4.55 -18.27
N GLU A 46 -1.79 3.29 -18.66
CA GLU A 46 -0.70 2.55 -19.33
C GLU A 46 -0.37 3.13 -20.71
N GLY A 47 -1.38 3.62 -21.43
CA GLY A 47 -1.19 4.31 -22.70
C GLY A 47 -0.34 5.56 -22.54
N ILE A 48 -0.56 6.32 -21.46
CA ILE A 48 0.25 7.50 -21.12
C ILE A 48 1.72 7.13 -20.89
N ASP A 49 2.01 6.04 -20.15
CA ASP A 49 3.40 5.59 -19.94
C ASP A 49 4.10 5.20 -21.26
N LYS A 50 3.38 4.48 -22.13
CA LYS A 50 3.90 4.13 -23.45
C LYS A 50 4.22 5.39 -24.26
N LEU A 51 3.35 6.39 -24.23
CA LEU A 51 3.56 7.66 -24.92
C LEU A 51 4.74 8.45 -24.32
N LEU A 52 4.90 8.46 -23.00
CA LEU A 52 6.05 9.08 -22.32
C LEU A 52 7.38 8.41 -22.70
N ASN A 53 7.39 7.09 -22.88
CA ASN A 53 8.58 6.36 -23.34
C ASN A 53 8.87 6.53 -24.85
N MET A 54 7.95 7.11 -25.60
CA MET A 54 8.04 7.33 -27.05
C MET A 54 8.03 8.82 -27.42
N LEU A 55 8.37 9.70 -26.49
CA LEU A 55 8.47 11.12 -26.80
C LEU A 55 9.44 11.33 -27.98
N PRO A 56 9.02 12.04 -29.04
CA PRO A 56 9.90 12.38 -30.14
C PRO A 56 10.95 13.38 -29.67
N THR A 57 12.20 13.16 -30.06
CA THR A 57 13.29 14.12 -29.89
C THR A 57 13.25 15.21 -30.96
N GLU A 58 13.83 16.37 -30.68
CA GLU A 58 13.94 17.46 -31.67
C GLU A 58 14.73 17.02 -32.91
N GLU A 59 15.76 16.19 -32.71
CA GLU A 59 16.57 15.63 -33.80
C GLU A 59 15.75 14.67 -34.68
N GLU A 60 15.02 13.72 -34.08
CA GLU A 60 14.11 12.82 -34.83
C GLU A 60 13.08 13.63 -35.62
N ARG A 61 12.47 14.64 -35.00
CA ARG A 61 11.50 15.51 -35.66
C ARG A 61 12.13 16.25 -36.86
N GLY A 62 13.29 16.86 -36.66
CA GLY A 62 13.98 17.61 -37.72
C GLY A 62 14.33 16.72 -38.91
N LYS A 63 14.91 15.55 -38.65
CA LYS A 63 15.25 14.55 -39.68
C LYS A 63 14.04 14.09 -40.48
N ILE A 64 12.92 13.80 -39.82
CA ILE A 64 11.70 13.37 -40.51
C ILE A 64 11.13 14.51 -41.37
N GLN A 65 11.12 15.74 -40.85
CA GLN A 65 10.62 16.91 -41.60
C GLN A 65 11.49 17.23 -42.82
N GLU A 66 12.82 17.20 -42.67
CA GLU A 66 13.75 17.41 -43.77
C GLU A 66 13.59 16.35 -44.87
N ALA A 67 13.52 15.07 -44.49
CA ALA A 67 13.32 13.98 -45.44
C ALA A 67 12.00 14.09 -46.21
N GLN A 68 10.92 14.53 -45.54
CA GLN A 68 9.63 14.81 -46.17
C GLN A 68 9.69 16.00 -47.13
N MET A 69 10.45 17.05 -46.79
CA MET A 69 10.64 18.21 -47.66
C MET A 69 11.44 17.87 -48.92
N ILE A 70 12.44 16.98 -48.81
CA ILE A 70 13.24 16.52 -49.96
C ILE A 70 12.40 15.61 -50.87
N ASN A 71 11.50 14.80 -50.30
CA ASN A 71 10.70 13.83 -51.04
C ASN A 71 9.18 14.01 -50.80
N PRO A 72 8.58 15.15 -51.21
CA PRO A 72 7.19 15.47 -50.86
C PRO A 72 6.16 14.50 -51.44
N GLU A 73 6.48 13.83 -52.54
CA GLU A 73 5.63 12.85 -53.22
C GLU A 73 5.61 11.46 -52.53
N LEU A 74 6.51 11.20 -51.58
CA LEU A 74 6.61 9.92 -50.89
C LEU A 74 5.93 9.98 -49.51
N PRO A 75 5.15 8.95 -49.13
CA PRO A 75 4.57 8.88 -47.79
C PRO A 75 5.62 8.54 -46.73
N LEU A 76 5.40 8.99 -45.49
CA LEU A 76 6.19 8.56 -44.33
C LEU A 76 5.90 7.12 -43.97
N GLY A 77 6.89 6.43 -43.41
CA GLY A 77 6.67 5.23 -42.64
C GLY A 77 5.72 5.47 -41.45
N ASN A 78 5.06 4.42 -40.98
CA ASN A 78 4.07 4.50 -39.89
C ASN A 78 4.65 5.12 -38.60
N ALA A 79 5.89 4.75 -38.25
CA ALA A 79 6.56 5.25 -37.05
C ALA A 79 6.89 6.75 -37.17
N GLU A 80 7.40 7.18 -38.32
CA GLU A 80 7.69 8.58 -38.64
C GLU A 80 6.42 9.44 -38.61
N GLN A 81 5.34 8.97 -39.24
CA GLN A 81 4.04 9.65 -39.22
C GLN A 81 3.49 9.77 -37.79
N PHE A 82 3.67 8.73 -36.97
CA PHE A 82 3.27 8.76 -35.57
C PHE A 82 4.07 9.78 -34.75
N LEU A 83 5.40 9.80 -34.89
CA LEU A 83 6.25 10.77 -34.20
C LEU A 83 5.95 12.22 -34.64
N LEU A 84 5.67 12.47 -35.92
CA LEU A 84 5.22 13.80 -36.35
C LEU A 84 3.86 14.18 -35.75
N THR A 85 2.94 13.22 -35.66
CA THR A 85 1.64 13.45 -35.02
C THR A 85 1.82 13.86 -33.55
N LEU A 86 2.68 13.16 -32.81
CA LEU A 86 3.03 13.51 -31.43
C LEU A 86 3.75 14.87 -31.35
N SER A 87 4.71 15.12 -32.23
CA SER A 87 5.47 16.39 -32.30
C SER A 87 4.59 17.61 -32.60
N SER A 88 3.42 17.39 -33.20
CA SER A 88 2.44 18.44 -33.48
C SER A 88 1.64 18.89 -32.24
N ILE A 89 1.83 18.24 -31.10
CA ILE A 89 1.17 18.55 -29.83
C ILE A 89 2.11 19.43 -29.01
N SER A 90 1.66 20.66 -28.71
CA SER A 90 2.42 21.58 -27.85
C SER A 90 2.61 20.98 -26.46
N GLU A 91 3.80 21.14 -25.88
CA GLU A 91 4.09 20.73 -24.51
C GLU A 91 3.69 19.27 -24.19
N LEU A 92 3.86 18.36 -25.14
CA LEU A 92 3.41 16.97 -25.05
C LEU A 92 3.82 16.28 -23.75
N ALA A 93 5.10 16.39 -23.38
CA ALA A 93 5.62 15.78 -22.15
C ALA A 93 4.95 16.36 -20.89
N ALA A 94 4.74 17.68 -20.84
CA ALA A 94 4.06 18.33 -19.73
C ALA A 94 2.60 17.90 -19.62
N ARG A 95 1.89 17.80 -20.76
CA ARG A 95 0.49 17.33 -20.83
C ARG A 95 0.35 15.90 -20.33
N LEU A 96 1.19 14.98 -20.82
CA LEU A 96 1.15 13.57 -20.44
C LEU A 96 1.49 13.39 -18.95
N LYS A 97 2.51 14.07 -18.43
CA LYS A 97 2.89 13.99 -17.01
C LYS A 97 1.83 14.59 -16.08
N LEU A 98 1.26 15.74 -16.42
CA LEU A 98 0.14 16.34 -15.67
C LEU A 98 -1.08 15.42 -15.67
N TRP A 99 -1.36 14.80 -16.83
CA TRP A 99 -2.48 13.87 -16.94
C TRP A 99 -2.25 12.59 -16.13
N ALA A 100 -1.04 12.02 -16.17
CA ALA A 100 -0.66 10.89 -15.32
C ALA A 100 -0.87 11.21 -13.84
N PHE A 101 -0.33 12.35 -13.36
CA PHE A 101 -0.55 12.81 -11.98
C PHE A 101 -2.03 12.92 -11.64
N LYS A 102 -2.84 13.47 -12.56
CA LYS A 102 -4.29 13.57 -12.35
C LYS A 102 -4.97 12.21 -12.16
N LEU A 103 -4.55 11.18 -12.90
CA LEU A 103 -5.13 9.84 -12.81
C LEU A 103 -4.67 9.08 -11.56
N ASP A 104 -3.43 9.32 -11.13
CA ASP A 104 -2.82 8.55 -10.04
C ASP A 104 -3.11 9.13 -8.65
N PHE A 105 -3.40 10.43 -8.56
CA PHE A 105 -3.47 11.17 -7.30
C PHE A 105 -4.37 10.52 -6.24
N GLU A 106 -5.60 10.15 -6.59
CA GLU A 106 -6.54 9.56 -5.63
C GLU A 106 -6.07 8.20 -5.11
N ILE A 107 -5.41 7.41 -5.96
CA ILE A 107 -4.87 6.11 -5.58
C ILE A 107 -3.68 6.32 -4.63
N SER A 108 -2.74 7.19 -5.00
CA SER A 108 -1.57 7.50 -4.17
C SER A 108 -1.96 8.10 -2.82
N GLU A 109 -2.95 8.99 -2.77
CA GLU A 109 -3.46 9.53 -1.51
C GLU A 109 -4.05 8.42 -0.64
N LYS A 110 -4.86 7.54 -1.24
CA LYS A 110 -5.50 6.42 -0.52
C LYS A 110 -4.47 5.44 0.05
N GLU A 111 -3.44 5.10 -0.73
CA GLU A 111 -2.33 4.22 -0.31
C GLU A 111 -1.58 4.76 0.92
N ILE A 112 -1.59 6.09 1.13
CA ILE A 112 -1.02 6.73 2.31
C ILE A 112 -2.04 6.83 3.45
N ALA A 113 -3.27 7.24 3.14
CA ALA A 113 -4.30 7.53 4.13
C ALA A 113 -4.80 6.26 4.85
N GLU A 114 -4.97 5.15 4.13
CA GLU A 114 -5.51 3.91 4.69
C GLU A 114 -4.63 3.31 5.80
N PRO A 115 -3.31 3.13 5.62
CA PRO A 115 -2.44 2.65 6.71
C PRO A 115 -2.44 3.56 7.95
N LEU A 116 -2.54 4.88 7.75
CA LEU A 116 -2.61 5.84 8.85
C LEU A 116 -3.92 5.71 9.65
N MET A 117 -5.03 5.51 8.95
CA MET A 117 -6.33 5.25 9.58
C MET A 117 -6.32 3.91 10.33
N ASP A 118 -5.79 2.86 9.70
CA ASP A 118 -5.68 1.53 10.29
C ASP A 118 -4.81 1.54 11.55
N LEU A 119 -3.67 2.22 11.53
CA LEU A 119 -2.83 2.39 12.71
C LEU A 119 -3.58 3.14 13.81
N LYS A 120 -4.19 4.29 13.50
CA LYS A 120 -4.96 5.06 14.49
C LYS A 120 -6.04 4.19 15.15
N GLN A 121 -6.86 3.51 14.36
CA GLN A 121 -7.94 2.67 14.86
C GLN A 121 -7.40 1.47 15.65
N GLY A 122 -6.36 0.82 15.13
CA GLY A 122 -5.74 -0.34 15.77
C GLY A 122 -5.19 -0.03 17.16
N LEU A 123 -4.57 1.14 17.35
CA LEU A 123 -4.08 1.57 18.66
C LEU A 123 -5.21 1.80 19.66
N GLU A 124 -6.33 2.40 19.21
CA GLU A 124 -7.52 2.61 20.03
C GLU A 124 -8.15 1.26 20.44
N LEU A 125 -8.24 0.32 19.48
CA LEU A 125 -8.72 -1.04 19.72
C LEU A 125 -7.84 -1.77 20.74
N LEU A 126 -6.52 -1.86 20.52
CA LEU A 126 -5.60 -2.52 21.44
C LEU A 126 -5.66 -1.93 22.86
N LYS A 127 -5.77 -0.60 22.96
CA LYS A 127 -5.85 0.07 24.26
C LYS A 127 -7.14 -0.27 25.02
N ALA A 128 -8.25 -0.49 24.31
CA ALA A 128 -9.52 -0.87 24.90
C ALA A 128 -9.66 -2.39 25.11
N ASN A 129 -8.93 -3.19 24.32
CA ASN A 129 -9.11 -4.63 24.20
C ASN A 129 -8.86 -5.37 25.53
N LYS A 130 -9.91 -6.05 26.02
CA LYS A 130 -9.87 -6.82 27.28
C LYS A 130 -8.99 -8.06 27.14
N THR A 131 -9.14 -8.82 26.05
CA THR A 131 -8.37 -10.03 25.77
C THR A 131 -6.88 -9.74 25.74
N PHE A 132 -6.46 -8.68 25.04
CA PHE A 132 -5.08 -8.24 24.95
C PHE A 132 -4.49 -7.94 26.35
N LYS A 133 -5.22 -7.17 27.17
CA LYS A 133 -4.78 -6.85 28.54
C LYS A 133 -4.66 -8.11 29.41
N CYS A 134 -5.63 -9.02 29.31
CA CYS A 134 -5.61 -10.28 30.05
C CYS A 134 -4.38 -11.11 29.67
N ILE A 135 -4.12 -11.29 28.37
CA ILE A 135 -2.95 -12.00 27.87
C ILE A 135 -1.65 -11.41 28.42
N LEU A 136 -1.49 -10.08 28.34
CA LEU A 136 -0.29 -9.40 28.84
C LEU A 136 -0.13 -9.57 30.36
N SER A 137 -1.22 -9.46 31.13
CA SER A 137 -1.19 -9.64 32.59
C SER A 137 -0.80 -11.06 32.97
N THR A 138 -1.45 -12.06 32.37
CA THR A 138 -1.17 -13.46 32.64
C THR A 138 0.26 -13.82 32.24
N LEU A 139 0.75 -13.32 31.10
CA LEU A 139 2.12 -13.56 30.68
C LEU A 139 3.15 -12.92 31.63
N LEU A 140 2.85 -11.73 32.16
CA LEU A 140 3.69 -11.09 33.17
C LEU A 140 3.75 -11.92 34.46
N GLU A 141 2.60 -12.38 34.96
CA GLU A 141 2.50 -13.22 36.17
C GLU A 141 3.28 -14.52 36.01
N VAL A 142 3.15 -15.19 34.87
CA VAL A 142 3.91 -16.40 34.54
C VAL A 142 5.41 -16.10 34.50
N GLY A 143 5.81 -14.98 33.90
CA GLY A 143 7.21 -14.55 33.87
C GLY A 143 7.78 -14.28 35.26
N ILE A 144 7.03 -13.62 36.14
CA ILE A 144 7.42 -13.38 37.54
C ILE A 144 7.58 -14.70 38.29
N PHE A 145 6.61 -15.60 38.14
CA PHE A 145 6.63 -16.91 38.80
C PHE A 145 7.83 -17.75 38.36
N LEU A 146 8.05 -17.89 37.04
CA LEU A 146 9.11 -18.74 36.50
C LEU A 146 10.52 -18.20 36.78
N ASN A 147 10.70 -16.88 36.80
CA ASN A 147 12.01 -16.27 37.02
C ASN A 147 12.29 -15.92 38.50
N GLY A 148 11.28 -16.00 39.37
CA GLY A 148 11.40 -15.69 40.80
C GLY A 148 11.77 -14.22 41.09
N GLN A 149 11.49 -13.31 40.15
CA GLN A 149 11.86 -11.90 40.24
C GLN A 149 10.65 -11.01 39.96
N PRO A 150 10.30 -10.09 40.88
CA PRO A 150 9.20 -9.16 40.66
C PRO A 150 9.61 -8.11 39.64
N VAL A 151 8.94 -8.11 38.48
CA VAL A 151 9.11 -7.11 37.42
C VAL A 151 7.77 -6.43 37.14
N LYS A 152 7.82 -5.16 36.70
CA LYS A 152 6.61 -4.36 36.45
C LYS A 152 6.03 -4.53 35.03
N GLY A 153 6.74 -5.25 34.16
CA GLY A 153 6.37 -5.42 32.76
C GLY A 153 7.49 -6.11 31.98
N PHE A 154 7.24 -6.33 30.70
CA PHE A 154 8.18 -6.91 29.76
C PHE A 154 8.11 -6.17 28.41
N GLN A 155 9.12 -6.40 27.58
CA GLN A 155 9.22 -5.80 26.25
C GLN A 155 8.26 -6.51 25.29
N ILE A 156 7.48 -5.75 24.52
CA ILE A 156 6.44 -6.32 23.65
C ILE A 156 7.00 -7.30 22.61
N GLU A 157 8.26 -7.11 22.21
CA GLU A 157 9.01 -8.00 21.32
C GLU A 157 9.11 -9.43 21.86
N TYR A 158 8.99 -9.62 23.18
CA TYR A 158 8.97 -10.94 23.79
C TYR A 158 7.77 -11.79 23.34
N LEU A 159 6.67 -11.17 22.88
CA LEU A 159 5.53 -11.91 22.33
C LEU A 159 5.94 -12.86 21.20
N ALA A 160 6.96 -12.51 20.40
CA ALA A 160 7.48 -13.39 19.36
C ALA A 160 8.15 -14.67 19.90
N LYS A 161 8.62 -14.66 21.15
CA LYS A 161 9.30 -15.81 21.78
C LYS A 161 8.35 -16.73 22.54
N VAL A 162 7.17 -16.24 22.91
CA VAL A 162 6.18 -17.00 23.69
C VAL A 162 5.80 -18.35 23.04
N PRO A 163 5.65 -18.46 21.71
CA PRO A 163 5.39 -19.75 21.08
C PRO A 163 6.59 -20.70 21.07
N GLU A 164 7.81 -20.18 21.16
CA GLU A 164 9.06 -20.93 21.03
C GLU A 164 9.49 -21.60 22.34
N VAL A 165 9.20 -20.96 23.48
CA VAL A 165 9.54 -21.49 24.80
C VAL A 165 8.68 -22.71 25.09
N LYS A 166 9.28 -23.86 25.42
CA LYS A 166 8.57 -25.12 25.68
C LYS A 166 8.82 -25.64 27.09
N ASP A 167 7.82 -26.31 27.65
CA ASP A 167 8.00 -27.07 28.88
C ASP A 167 8.93 -28.28 28.68
N THR A 168 9.44 -28.82 29.78
CA THR A 168 10.39 -29.93 29.75
C THR A 168 9.72 -31.29 29.57
N VAL A 169 8.46 -31.44 29.98
CA VAL A 169 7.76 -32.72 30.16
C VAL A 169 6.95 -33.13 28.93
N HIS A 170 6.04 -32.27 28.48
CA HIS A 170 5.10 -32.51 27.38
C HIS A 170 5.48 -31.76 26.09
N LYS A 171 6.51 -30.91 26.15
CA LYS A 171 6.97 -30.05 25.06
C LYS A 171 5.88 -29.08 24.57
N HIS A 172 4.90 -28.77 25.41
CA HIS A 172 3.92 -27.72 25.08
C HIS A 172 4.59 -26.35 25.18
N SER A 173 4.19 -25.44 24.30
CA SER A 173 4.71 -24.07 24.31
C SER A 173 4.20 -23.27 25.51
N LEU A 174 4.92 -22.22 25.88
CA LEU A 174 4.45 -21.25 26.85
C LEU A 174 3.13 -20.62 26.39
N LEU A 175 2.96 -20.41 25.08
CA LEU A 175 1.69 -19.99 24.49
C LEU A 175 0.55 -20.97 24.79
N HIS A 176 0.78 -22.28 24.71
CA HIS A 176 -0.24 -23.29 25.04
C HIS A 176 -0.70 -23.16 26.50
N HIS A 177 0.24 -23.04 27.43
CA HIS A 177 -0.06 -22.84 28.85
C HIS A 177 -0.76 -21.49 29.08
N LEU A 178 -0.32 -20.44 28.39
CA LEU A 178 -0.93 -19.12 28.44
C LEU A 178 -2.40 -19.15 28.00
N CYS A 179 -2.74 -19.85 26.91
CA CYS A 179 -4.13 -20.02 26.48
C CYS A 179 -5.00 -20.66 27.58
N HIS A 180 -4.49 -21.71 28.24
CA HIS A 180 -5.20 -22.33 29.37
C HIS A 180 -5.45 -21.32 30.49
N MET A 181 -4.40 -20.65 30.97
CA MET A 181 -4.50 -19.72 32.09
C MET A 181 -5.39 -18.51 31.77
N VAL A 182 -5.32 -17.97 30.55
CA VAL A 182 -6.16 -16.84 30.13
C VAL A 182 -7.65 -17.23 30.11
N MET A 183 -7.98 -18.41 29.58
CA MET A 183 -9.38 -18.88 29.54
C MET A 183 -9.93 -19.22 30.92
N GLU A 184 -9.09 -19.71 31.84
CA GLU A 184 -9.49 -19.94 33.23
C GLU A 184 -9.64 -18.64 34.03
N ALA A 185 -8.73 -17.68 33.83
CA ALA A 185 -8.74 -16.40 34.53
C ALA A 185 -9.86 -15.47 34.06
N SER A 186 -10.22 -15.50 32.77
CA SER A 186 -11.27 -14.67 32.20
C SER A 186 -11.97 -15.40 31.05
N PRO A 187 -13.09 -16.12 31.34
CA PRO A 187 -13.81 -16.91 30.35
C PRO A 187 -14.40 -16.11 29.18
N ASP A 188 -14.56 -14.79 29.35
CA ASP A 188 -15.08 -13.89 28.32
C ASP A 188 -14.00 -13.35 27.38
N THR A 189 -12.77 -13.85 27.48
CA THR A 189 -11.70 -13.53 26.53
C THR A 189 -11.89 -14.23 25.19
N THR A 190 -11.50 -13.54 24.13
CA THR A 190 -11.68 -13.96 22.73
C THR A 190 -10.37 -14.51 22.15
N ASP A 191 -10.31 -14.66 20.82
CA ASP A 191 -9.10 -15.10 20.11
C ASP A 191 -8.09 -13.98 19.81
N LEU A 192 -8.37 -12.72 20.24
CA LEU A 192 -7.59 -11.50 19.97
C LEU A 192 -7.50 -11.11 18.48
N TYR A 193 -7.12 -12.03 17.61
CA TYR A 193 -6.85 -11.79 16.18
C TYR A 193 -8.07 -11.19 15.46
N SER A 194 -9.26 -11.70 15.75
CA SER A 194 -10.52 -11.20 15.18
C SER A 194 -10.84 -9.75 15.59
N GLU A 195 -10.24 -9.24 16.67
CA GLU A 195 -10.52 -7.91 17.23
C GLU A 195 -9.49 -6.85 16.83
N ILE A 196 -8.40 -7.25 16.16
CA ILE A 196 -7.28 -6.36 15.82
C ILE A 196 -7.05 -6.24 14.31
N GLY A 197 -8.08 -6.45 13.49
CA GLY A 197 -8.00 -6.38 12.02
C GLY A 197 -7.23 -5.16 11.47
N PRO A 198 -7.43 -3.93 11.99
CA PRO A 198 -6.65 -2.76 11.58
C PRO A 198 -5.14 -2.89 11.85
N ILE A 199 -4.73 -3.53 12.95
CA ILE A 199 -3.30 -3.80 13.25
C ILE A 199 -2.71 -4.75 12.21
N THR A 200 -3.44 -5.81 11.85
CA THR A 200 -2.99 -6.77 10.82
C THR A 200 -2.88 -6.16 9.43
N ARG A 201 -3.67 -5.14 9.11
CA ARG A 201 -3.50 -4.39 7.85
C ARG A 201 -2.32 -3.41 7.94
N ALA A 202 -2.22 -2.66 9.04
CA ALA A 202 -1.11 -1.74 9.29
C ALA A 202 0.26 -2.44 9.30
N SER A 203 0.34 -3.72 9.69
CA SER A 203 1.59 -4.48 9.67
C SER A 203 2.16 -4.72 8.27
N LYS A 204 1.36 -4.53 7.21
CA LYS A 204 1.77 -4.74 5.81
C LYS A 204 2.29 -3.47 5.15
N ALA A 205 2.05 -2.30 5.75
CA ALA A 205 2.51 -1.02 5.23
C ALA A 205 3.95 -0.74 5.68
N ASP A 206 4.68 0.11 4.95
CA ASP A 206 5.94 0.69 5.40
C ASP A 206 5.75 2.16 5.74
N PHE A 207 5.70 2.48 7.03
CA PHE A 207 5.46 3.85 7.50
C PHE A 207 6.62 4.80 7.23
N ALA A 208 7.83 4.30 6.96
CA ALA A 208 8.92 5.15 6.48
C ALA A 208 8.67 5.57 5.03
N GLU A 209 8.24 4.63 4.19
CA GLU A 209 7.89 4.91 2.80
C GLU A 209 6.69 5.87 2.69
N LEU A 210 5.69 5.75 3.57
CA LEU A 210 4.55 6.68 3.58
C LEU A 210 4.98 8.15 3.71
N ALA A 211 5.99 8.42 4.55
CA ALA A 211 6.52 9.77 4.69
C ALA A 211 7.20 10.26 3.40
N HIS A 212 7.92 9.37 2.70
CA HIS A 212 8.51 9.67 1.40
C HIS A 212 7.45 9.90 0.32
N SER A 213 6.38 9.10 0.29
CA SER A 213 5.28 9.24 -0.66
C SER A 213 4.54 10.58 -0.52
N ILE A 214 4.36 11.09 0.70
CA ILE A 214 3.77 12.43 0.92
C ILE A 214 4.65 13.52 0.30
N VAL A 215 5.96 13.47 0.56
CA VAL A 215 6.92 14.44 0.00
C VAL A 215 6.95 14.34 -1.52
N HIS A 216 6.92 13.13 -2.07
CA HIS A 216 6.86 12.91 -3.51
C HIS A 216 5.59 13.50 -4.13
N LEU A 217 4.41 13.28 -3.52
CA LEU A 217 3.16 13.89 -3.95
C LEU A 217 3.21 15.42 -3.93
N GLU A 218 3.82 16.01 -2.90
CA GLU A 218 4.00 17.46 -2.83
C GLU A 218 4.88 17.98 -4.00
N GLN A 219 5.98 17.29 -4.29
CA GLN A 219 6.87 17.64 -5.39
C GLN A 219 6.18 17.49 -6.75
N GLU A 220 5.46 16.40 -6.98
CA GLU A 220 4.73 16.18 -8.24
C GLU A 220 3.55 17.13 -8.40
N CYS A 221 2.88 17.53 -7.31
CA CYS A 221 1.85 18.57 -7.35
C CYS A 221 2.45 19.92 -7.77
N LYS A 222 3.58 20.33 -7.18
CA LYS A 222 4.32 21.55 -7.58
C LYS A 222 4.77 21.49 -9.04
N ALA A 223 5.37 20.38 -9.46
CA ALA A 223 5.76 20.18 -10.85
C ALA A 223 4.56 20.24 -11.80
N SER A 224 3.41 19.74 -11.37
CA SER A 224 2.15 19.77 -12.12
C SER A 224 1.58 21.17 -12.31
N TRP A 225 1.75 22.07 -11.33
CA TRP A 225 1.48 23.49 -11.50
C TRP A 225 2.37 24.12 -12.58
N ASP A 226 3.67 23.81 -12.58
CA ASP A 226 4.59 24.35 -13.58
C ASP A 226 4.30 23.79 -14.98
N ARG A 227 3.97 22.49 -15.07
CA ARG A 227 3.47 21.86 -16.32
C ARG A 227 2.23 22.57 -16.83
N LEU A 228 1.26 22.88 -15.96
CA LEU A 228 0.05 23.62 -16.32
C LEU A 228 0.37 25.04 -16.82
N LYS A 229 1.34 25.74 -16.22
CA LYS A 229 1.80 27.06 -16.69
C LYS A 229 2.37 26.99 -18.11
N LEU A 230 3.16 25.96 -18.43
CA LEU A 230 3.70 25.74 -19.78
C LEU A 230 2.56 25.48 -20.77
N ILE A 231 1.67 24.54 -20.46
CA ILE A 231 0.51 24.18 -21.30
C ILE A 231 -0.39 25.40 -21.56
N SER A 232 -0.58 26.24 -20.56
CA SER A 232 -1.43 27.44 -20.64
C SER A 232 -0.91 28.53 -21.59
N LYS A 233 0.36 28.47 -22.01
CA LYS A 233 0.93 29.39 -23.01
C LYS A 233 0.54 29.03 -24.45
N HIS A 234 -0.07 27.87 -24.67
CA HIS A 234 -0.41 27.33 -25.98
C HIS A 234 -1.92 27.06 -26.10
N ASP A 235 -2.30 26.03 -26.86
CA ASP A 235 -3.67 25.59 -27.14
C ASP A 235 -4.29 24.83 -25.94
N CYS A 236 -4.49 25.52 -24.82
CA CYS A 236 -5.24 25.01 -23.68
C CYS A 236 -6.63 25.68 -23.61
N PRO A 237 -7.73 24.91 -23.79
CA PRO A 237 -9.07 25.47 -23.66
C PRO A 237 -9.31 26.08 -22.27
N PRO A 238 -9.94 27.27 -22.15
CA PRO A 238 -10.12 27.95 -20.86
C PRO A 238 -10.84 27.09 -19.81
N HIS A 239 -11.86 26.33 -20.23
CA HIS A 239 -12.60 25.43 -19.33
C HIS A 239 -11.74 24.28 -18.80
N LEU A 240 -10.84 23.72 -19.61
CA LEU A 240 -9.94 22.65 -19.21
C LEU A 240 -8.88 23.21 -18.25
N LYS A 241 -8.33 24.38 -18.58
CA LYS A 241 -7.40 25.10 -17.70
C LYS A 241 -8.00 25.31 -16.32
N GLN A 242 -9.23 25.83 -16.23
CA GLN A 242 -9.88 26.06 -14.93
C GLN A 242 -10.06 24.75 -14.15
N LYS A 243 -10.56 23.69 -14.79
CA LYS A 243 -10.69 22.37 -14.14
C LYS A 243 -9.36 21.84 -13.59
N LEU A 244 -8.26 22.06 -14.30
CA LEU A 244 -6.93 21.64 -13.86
C LEU A 244 -6.40 22.51 -12.71
N VAL A 245 -6.69 23.81 -12.72
CA VAL A 245 -6.40 24.72 -11.59
C VAL A 245 -7.15 24.26 -10.34
N ASP A 246 -8.46 24.01 -10.45
CA ASP A 246 -9.29 23.56 -9.33
C ASP A 246 -8.80 22.22 -8.78
N PHE A 247 -8.49 21.27 -9.68
CA PHE A 247 -7.92 19.98 -9.31
C PHE A 247 -6.59 20.11 -8.56
N LEU A 248 -5.65 20.91 -9.07
CA LEU A 248 -4.33 21.05 -8.43
C LEU A 248 -4.42 21.81 -7.10
N ALA A 249 -5.39 22.71 -6.93
CA ALA A 249 -5.67 23.38 -5.67
C ALA A 249 -6.21 22.37 -4.63
N ASP A 250 -7.17 21.53 -5.02
CA ASP A 250 -7.69 20.43 -4.19
C ASP A 250 -6.56 19.46 -3.77
N CYS A 251 -5.71 19.04 -4.71
CA CYS A 251 -4.56 18.19 -4.42
C CYS A 251 -3.63 18.82 -3.38
N ALA A 252 -3.30 20.11 -3.54
CA ALA A 252 -2.39 20.80 -2.62
C ALA A 252 -2.97 20.86 -1.20
N GLU A 253 -4.26 21.16 -1.06
CA GLU A 253 -4.95 21.16 0.24
C GLU A 253 -4.94 19.77 0.88
N ARG A 254 -5.30 18.73 0.10
CA ARG A 254 -5.33 17.35 0.57
C ARG A 254 -3.95 16.83 0.99
N ILE A 255 -2.88 17.17 0.26
CA ILE A 255 -1.50 16.83 0.63
C ILE A 255 -1.12 17.46 1.98
N ILE A 256 -1.48 18.73 2.21
CA ILE A 256 -1.22 19.41 3.49
C ILE A 256 -1.97 18.70 4.63
N ILE A 257 -3.24 18.35 4.42
CA ILE A 257 -4.04 17.62 5.39
C ILE A 257 -3.41 16.26 5.68
N LEU A 258 -2.99 15.53 4.65
CA LEU A 258 -2.39 14.21 4.76
C LEU A 258 -1.10 14.22 5.59
N ASP A 259 -0.25 15.23 5.39
CA ASP A 259 0.96 15.46 6.19
C ASP A 259 0.63 15.77 7.66
N ILE A 260 -0.40 16.59 7.93
CA ILE A 260 -0.90 16.84 9.29
C ILE A 260 -1.41 15.54 9.94
N VAL A 261 -2.19 14.74 9.21
CA VAL A 261 -2.73 13.45 9.67
C VAL A 261 -1.58 12.49 9.98
N HIS A 262 -0.61 12.36 9.09
CA HIS A 262 0.59 11.54 9.28
C HIS A 262 1.28 11.89 10.60
N ARG A 263 1.65 13.17 10.81
CA ARG A 263 2.28 13.60 12.07
C ARG A 263 1.44 13.30 13.30
N ARG A 264 0.13 13.53 13.23
CA ARG A 264 -0.79 13.28 14.35
C ARG A 264 -0.87 11.80 14.70
N VAL A 265 -0.96 10.93 13.69
CA VAL A 265 -1.03 9.47 13.88
C VAL A 265 0.28 8.93 14.44
N ILE A 266 1.43 9.34 13.91
CA ILE A 266 2.74 8.95 14.44
C ILE A 266 2.91 9.40 15.90
N ASN A 267 2.45 10.61 16.25
CA ASN A 267 2.46 11.06 17.64
C ASN A 267 1.52 10.25 18.55
N ARG A 268 0.36 9.81 18.04
CA ARG A 268 -0.54 8.89 18.78
C ARG A 268 0.12 7.54 19.00
N TYR A 269 0.81 7.00 17.99
CA TYR A 269 1.58 5.77 18.11
C TYR A 269 2.65 5.88 19.21
N ARG A 270 3.46 6.95 19.20
CA ARG A 270 4.46 7.20 20.26
C ARG A 270 3.84 7.28 21.65
N LYS A 271 2.70 7.98 21.79
CA LYS A 271 1.94 8.03 23.05
C LYS A 271 1.40 6.67 23.48
N PHE A 272 0.99 5.84 22.53
CA PHE A 272 0.55 4.48 22.79
C PHE A 272 1.70 3.59 23.27
N LEU A 273 2.91 3.70 22.68
CA LEU A 273 4.08 2.98 23.17
C LEU A 273 4.47 3.39 24.60
N MET A 274 4.38 4.68 24.92
CA MET A 274 4.58 5.15 26.31
C MET A 274 3.51 4.58 27.25
N TRP A 275 2.25 4.48 26.80
CA TRP A 275 1.18 3.84 27.57
C TRP A 275 1.44 2.33 27.80
N LEU A 276 2.10 1.65 26.86
CA LEU A 276 2.59 0.27 27.04
C LEU A 276 3.82 0.16 27.97
N GLY A 277 4.36 1.28 28.45
CA GLY A 277 5.53 1.29 29.34
C GLY A 277 6.88 1.23 28.61
N ILE A 278 6.92 1.47 27.30
CA ILE A 278 8.17 1.48 26.53
C ILE A 278 8.97 2.77 26.84
N PRO A 279 10.26 2.67 27.22
CA PRO A 279 11.09 3.84 27.51
C PRO A 279 11.25 4.77 26.31
N GLN A 280 11.32 6.08 26.55
CA GLN A 280 11.35 7.12 25.51
C GLN A 280 12.45 6.93 24.45
N HIS A 281 13.65 6.47 24.83
CA HIS A 281 14.74 6.22 23.89
C HIS A 281 14.38 5.15 22.84
N ARG A 282 13.62 4.11 23.22
CA ARG A 282 13.16 3.08 22.28
C ARG A 282 11.92 3.47 21.51
N VAL A 283 11.06 4.31 22.08
CA VAL A 283 9.90 4.86 21.36
C VAL A 283 10.33 5.59 20.08
N ALA A 284 11.50 6.23 20.11
CA ALA A 284 12.06 6.91 18.94
C ALA A 284 12.52 5.95 17.82
N GLU A 285 13.02 4.77 18.19
CA GLU A 285 13.53 3.75 17.27
C GLU A 285 12.43 2.81 16.75
N SER A 286 11.29 2.77 17.42
CA SER A 286 10.20 1.86 17.12
C SER A 286 9.44 2.26 15.86
N LYS A 287 9.28 1.30 14.94
CA LYS A 287 8.51 1.47 13.70
C LYS A 287 7.09 0.91 13.86
N PRO A 288 6.05 1.64 13.43
CA PRO A 288 4.67 1.16 13.58
C PRO A 288 4.41 -0.19 12.92
N ASN A 289 4.96 -0.44 11.73
CA ASN A 289 4.78 -1.70 11.02
C ASN A 289 5.44 -2.89 11.73
N ASP A 290 6.62 -2.71 12.32
CA ASP A 290 7.27 -3.78 13.11
C ASP A 290 6.47 -4.11 14.37
N PHE A 291 6.01 -3.08 15.10
CA PHE A 291 5.13 -3.28 16.25
C PHE A 291 3.84 -4.02 15.85
N CYS A 292 3.18 -3.55 14.78
CA CYS A 292 1.93 -4.15 14.31
C CYS A 292 2.14 -5.60 13.87
N ARG A 293 3.29 -5.91 13.24
CA ARG A 293 3.66 -7.25 12.82
C ARG A 293 3.81 -8.19 14.02
N ILE A 294 4.58 -7.80 15.05
CA ILE A 294 4.75 -8.59 16.27
C ILE A 294 3.39 -8.93 16.91
N VAL A 295 2.51 -7.93 17.06
CA VAL A 295 1.20 -8.14 17.68
C VAL A 295 0.30 -9.01 16.80
N SER A 296 0.30 -8.79 15.48
CA SER A 296 -0.53 -9.55 14.54
C SER A 296 -0.09 -11.01 14.43
N GLU A 297 1.21 -11.28 14.34
CA GLU A 297 1.78 -12.63 14.29
C GLU A 297 1.45 -13.39 15.59
N PHE A 298 1.72 -12.76 16.75
CA PHE A 298 1.36 -13.35 18.04
C PHE A 298 -0.14 -13.63 18.16
N ALA A 299 -1.00 -12.69 17.77
CA ALA A 299 -2.45 -12.88 17.86
C ALA A 299 -2.93 -14.05 16.98
N LEU A 300 -2.35 -14.22 15.79
CA LEU A 300 -2.67 -15.34 14.91
C LEU A 300 -2.27 -16.68 15.55
N GLU A 301 -1.07 -16.74 16.12
CA GLU A 301 -0.60 -17.93 16.84
C GLU A 301 -1.45 -18.22 18.08
N TYR A 302 -1.83 -17.18 18.82
CA TYR A 302 -2.71 -17.28 19.97
C TYR A 302 -4.08 -17.85 19.58
N ARG A 303 -4.71 -17.34 18.52
CA ARG A 303 -5.99 -17.88 18.00
C ARG A 303 -5.89 -19.37 17.71
N THR A 304 -4.91 -19.77 16.88
CA THR A 304 -4.76 -21.18 16.48
C THR A 304 -4.43 -22.09 17.65
N THR A 305 -3.64 -21.61 18.62
CA THR A 305 -3.30 -22.38 19.82
C THR A 305 -4.49 -22.49 20.77
N ARG A 306 -5.23 -21.40 20.99
CA ARG A 306 -6.45 -21.35 21.81
C ARG A 306 -7.50 -22.33 21.30
N GLU A 307 -7.74 -22.36 19.98
CA GLU A 307 -8.66 -23.32 19.36
C GLU A 307 -8.26 -24.79 19.62
N ARG A 308 -6.97 -25.11 19.49
CA ARG A 308 -6.46 -26.46 19.79
C ARG A 308 -6.64 -26.82 21.25
N VAL A 309 -6.36 -25.88 22.15
CA VAL A 309 -6.54 -26.08 23.60
C VAL A 309 -8.01 -26.33 23.92
N GLN A 310 -8.91 -25.50 23.39
CA GLN A 310 -10.36 -25.64 23.59
C GLN A 310 -10.85 -27.02 23.15
N GLN A 311 -10.46 -27.46 21.95
CA GLN A 311 -10.80 -28.81 21.44
C GLN A 311 -10.25 -29.93 22.33
N GLN A 312 -9.06 -29.78 22.90
CA GLN A 312 -8.49 -30.77 23.82
C GLN A 312 -9.26 -30.83 25.14
N ILE A 313 -9.68 -29.69 25.67
CA ILE A 313 -10.51 -29.63 26.88
C ILE A 313 -11.85 -30.32 26.64
N GLU A 314 -12.53 -30.00 25.53
CA GLU A 314 -13.82 -30.59 25.15
C GLU A 314 -13.71 -32.10 24.94
N LYS A 315 -12.68 -32.57 24.22
CA LYS A 315 -12.43 -34.01 24.04
C LYS A 315 -12.23 -34.73 25.37
N LYS A 316 -11.47 -34.14 26.31
CA LYS A 316 -11.26 -34.71 27.65
C LYS A 316 -12.55 -34.70 28.47
N ALA A 317 -13.37 -33.66 28.39
CA ALA A 317 -14.68 -33.58 29.05
C ALA A 317 -15.64 -34.65 28.52
N ASN A 318 -15.78 -34.76 27.19
CA ASN A 318 -16.62 -35.77 26.55
C ASN A 318 -16.17 -37.20 26.87
N HIS A 319 -14.86 -37.45 26.92
CA HIS A 319 -14.32 -38.75 27.31
C HIS A 319 -14.65 -39.07 28.78
N ARG A 320 -14.54 -38.10 29.68
CA ARG A 320 -14.92 -38.26 31.10
C ARG A 320 -16.41 -38.54 31.25
N GLU A 321 -17.28 -37.85 30.51
CA GLU A 321 -18.73 -38.12 30.53
C GLU A 321 -19.07 -39.50 29.99
N ARG A 322 -18.47 -39.92 28.86
CA ARG A 322 -18.63 -41.27 28.32
C ARG A 322 -18.18 -42.35 29.31
N ASN A 323 -17.11 -42.11 30.05
CA ASN A 323 -16.66 -43.07 31.07
C ASN A 323 -17.58 -43.11 32.30
N LYS A 324 -18.32 -42.03 32.61
CA LYS A 324 -19.36 -42.03 33.65
C LYS A 324 -20.61 -42.81 33.25
N THR A 325 -20.90 -42.91 31.95
CA THR A 325 -22.07 -43.62 31.40
C THR A 325 -21.75 -45.05 30.96
N ARG A 326 -20.48 -45.40 30.69
CA ARG A 326 -20.02 -46.77 30.50
C ARG A 326 -20.17 -47.57 31.80
N GLY A 327 -21.16 -48.46 31.82
CA GLY A 327 -21.50 -49.31 32.97
C GLY A 327 -22.85 -49.01 33.62
N LYS A 328 -23.60 -48.01 33.13
CA LYS A 328 -24.98 -47.69 33.59
C LYS A 328 -26.09 -48.13 32.63
N MET A 329 -25.80 -49.01 31.67
CA MET A 329 -26.84 -49.67 30.88
C MET A 329 -26.77 -51.18 31.11
N ILE A 330 -27.94 -51.75 31.43
CA ILE A 330 -28.29 -53.12 31.82
C ILE A 330 -28.22 -53.39 33.33
N ILE A 331 -29.17 -52.79 34.06
CA ILE A 331 -29.93 -53.48 35.11
C ILE A 331 -31.37 -53.00 34.95
N ASP A 332 -32.17 -53.78 34.23
CA ASP A 332 -33.58 -54.12 34.48
C ASP A 332 -34.15 -54.90 33.29
#